data_AF-A0A0A0CYR5-F1
#
_entry.id   AF-A0A0A0CYR5-F1
#
_cell.length_a   1.000
_cell.length_b   1.000
_cell.length_c   1.000
_cell.angle_alpha   90.00
_cell.angle_beta   90.00
_cell.angle_gamma   90.00
#
_symmetry.space_group_name_H-M   'P 1'
#
loop_
_entity.id
_entity.type
_entity.pdbx_description
1 polymer ?
#
loop_
_entity_poly.entity_id
_entity_poly.type
_entity_poly.pdbx_seq_one_letter_code
_entity_poly.pdbx_strand_id
1 'polypeptide(L)'
;VFSNAALHWMKGADAVIAGVRRALKPGGRFVGEFGGHGNVAAIVTALVAVLNARGLDGAARMPWFFPTPAEYAAKLEAQGFRVDSVALVPRPTPLPTGMRGWLDTFANPLLDGIDGPARAALLDEVQALLAPSLRDQSGNWSADYVRLRFAATLAP
;
A
#
# COMPACT_ATOMS: atom_id res chain seq x y z
N VAL A 1 4.49 8.88 18.79
CA VAL A 1 5.10 8.32 17.56
C VAL A 1 4.31 8.80 16.35
N PHE A 2 5.01 9.25 15.31
CA PHE A 2 4.42 9.62 14.02
C PHE A 2 4.98 8.73 12.93
N SER A 3 4.16 8.30 11.96
CA SER A 3 4.62 7.53 10.79
C SER A 3 3.81 7.91 9.56
N ASN A 4 4.49 8.18 8.44
CA ASN A 4 3.84 8.47 7.16
C ASN A 4 4.42 7.59 6.05
N ALA A 5 3.55 7.07 5.19
CA ALA A 5 3.88 6.31 3.99
C ALA A 5 4.83 5.11 4.19
N ALA A 6 4.86 4.50 5.38
CA ALA A 6 5.78 3.39 5.68
C ALA A 6 5.08 2.08 6.09
N LEU A 7 4.05 2.15 6.94
CA LEU A 7 3.52 0.97 7.66
C LEU A 7 2.95 -0.13 6.76
N HIS A 8 2.54 0.18 5.53
CA HIS A 8 2.07 -0.82 4.55
C HIS A 8 3.17 -1.79 4.10
N TRP A 9 4.45 -1.48 4.32
CA TRP A 9 5.57 -2.41 4.04
C TRP A 9 5.79 -3.41 5.18
N MET A 10 5.17 -3.21 6.34
CA MET A 10 5.39 -3.99 7.55
C MET A 10 4.23 -4.96 7.77
N LYS A 11 4.26 -6.12 7.09
CA LYS A 11 3.17 -7.12 7.15
C LYS A 11 2.90 -7.63 8.58
N GLY A 12 3.89 -7.59 9.46
CA GLY A 12 3.76 -7.87 10.89
C GLY A 12 3.21 -6.68 11.69
N ALA A 13 2.03 -6.17 11.32
CA ALA A 13 1.46 -4.94 11.90
C ALA A 13 1.34 -4.99 13.45
N ASP A 14 1.00 -6.15 14.01
CA ASP A 14 0.84 -6.30 15.47
C ASP A 14 2.17 -6.12 16.20
N ALA A 15 3.28 -6.62 15.63
CA ALA A 15 4.62 -6.44 16.18
C ALA A 15 5.06 -4.97 16.12
N VAL A 16 4.70 -4.26 15.04
CA VAL A 16 4.97 -2.82 14.91
C VAL A 16 4.21 -2.04 15.98
N ILE A 17 2.90 -2.29 16.12
CA ILE A 17 2.07 -1.59 17.11
C ILE A 17 2.55 -1.88 18.54
N ALA A 18 2.90 -3.14 18.84
CA ALA A 18 3.50 -3.51 20.13
C ALA A 18 4.84 -2.78 20.37
N GLY A 19 5.67 -2.62 19.33
CA GLY A 19 6.90 -1.82 19.40
C GLY A 19 6.62 -0.35 19.70
N VAL A 20 5.63 0.25 19.03
CA VAL A 20 5.19 1.62 19.26
C VAL A 20 4.67 1.80 20.69
N ARG A 21 3.85 0.86 21.19
CA ARG A 21 3.35 0.86 22.57
C ARG A 21 4.50 0.93 23.57
N ARG A 22 5.52 0.06 23.44
CA ARG A 22 6.68 0.04 24.36
C ARG A 22 7.46 1.35 24.37
N ALA A 23 7.48 2.08 23.26
CA ALA A 23 8.21 3.34 23.13
C ALA A 23 7.43 4.55 23.67
N LEU A 24 6.11 4.42 23.91
CA LEU A 24 5.26 5.51 24.36
C LEU A 24 5.18 5.58 25.88
N LYS A 25 5.11 6.81 26.41
CA LYS A 25 4.66 7.07 27.78
C LYS A 25 3.15 6.85 27.90
N PRO A 26 2.60 6.62 29.11
CA PRO A 26 1.15 6.66 29.35
C PRO A 26 0.50 7.92 28.76
N GLY A 27 -0.65 7.78 28.10
CA GLY A 27 -1.29 8.89 27.37
C GLY A 27 -0.58 9.32 26.08
N GLY A 28 0.48 8.62 25.67
CA GLY A 28 1.22 8.89 24.45
C GLY A 28 0.41 8.62 23.18
N ARG A 29 0.65 9.41 22.13
CA ARG A 29 -0.09 9.33 20.86
C ARG A 29 0.66 8.55 19.79
N PHE A 30 -0.08 7.77 19.02
CA PHE A 30 0.36 7.19 17.75
C PHE A 30 -0.52 7.70 16.62
N VAL A 31 0.08 8.48 15.72
CA VAL A 31 -0.61 9.07 14.58
C VAL A 31 0.11 8.63 13.32
N GLY A 32 -0.64 8.18 12.32
CA GLY A 32 -0.01 7.79 11.07
C GLY A 32 -0.92 7.74 9.86
N GLU A 33 -0.28 7.66 8.71
CA GLU A 33 -0.94 7.53 7.42
C GLU A 33 -0.14 6.60 6.51
N PHE A 34 -0.79 5.60 5.91
CA PHE A 34 -0.15 4.63 5.01
C PHE A 34 -1.17 4.07 4.00
N GLY A 35 -0.76 3.16 3.10
CA GLY A 35 -1.71 2.52 2.17
C GLY A 35 -2.78 1.74 2.94
N GLY A 36 -4.06 2.05 2.69
CA GLY A 36 -5.20 1.35 3.27
C GLY A 36 -5.83 0.39 2.27
N HIS A 37 -6.92 -0.27 2.66
CA HIS A 37 -7.71 -1.08 1.76
C HIS A 37 -8.10 -0.30 0.48
N GLY A 38 -7.94 -0.95 -0.67
CA GLY A 38 -8.15 -0.33 -1.98
C GLY A 38 -7.00 0.55 -2.48
N ASN A 39 -5.89 0.67 -1.73
CA ASN A 39 -4.73 1.42 -2.19
C ASN A 39 -4.13 0.80 -3.45
N VAL A 40 -3.97 1.62 -4.51
CA VAL A 40 -3.42 1.21 -5.80
C VAL A 40 -4.08 -0.05 -6.37
N ALA A 41 -5.39 -0.19 -6.17
CA ALA A 41 -6.14 -1.39 -6.50
C ALA A 41 -6.02 -1.77 -7.98
N ALA A 42 -6.15 -0.79 -8.89
CA ALA A 42 -6.00 -1.04 -10.32
C ALA A 42 -4.61 -1.61 -10.65
N ILE A 43 -3.56 -1.02 -10.07
CA ILE A 43 -2.16 -1.44 -10.29
C ILE A 43 -1.91 -2.85 -9.73
N VAL A 44 -2.38 -3.11 -8.51
CA VAL A 44 -2.29 -4.44 -7.87
C VAL A 44 -3.01 -5.49 -8.70
N THR A 45 -4.24 -5.22 -9.13
CA THR A 45 -5.03 -6.15 -9.95
C THR A 45 -4.33 -6.45 -11.28
N ALA A 46 -3.81 -5.44 -11.98
CA ALA A 46 -3.09 -5.65 -13.23
C ALA A 46 -1.81 -6.47 -13.03
N LEU A 47 -1.00 -6.16 -12.01
CA LEU A 47 0.21 -6.93 -11.70
C LEU A 47 -0.11 -8.39 -11.39
N VAL A 48 -1.11 -8.65 -10.54
CA VAL A 48 -1.53 -10.01 -10.19
C VAL A 48 -2.03 -10.77 -11.44
N ALA A 49 -2.87 -10.14 -12.26
CA ALA A 49 -3.39 -10.77 -13.48
C ALA A 49 -2.27 -11.18 -14.45
N VAL A 50 -1.32 -10.28 -14.70
CA VAL A 50 -0.20 -10.49 -15.64
C VAL A 50 0.78 -11.54 -15.11
N LEU A 51 1.02 -11.59 -13.80
CA LEU A 51 1.82 -12.63 -13.15
C LEU A 51 1.14 -14.00 -13.22
N ASN A 52 -0.16 -14.06 -12.91
CA ASN A 52 -0.94 -15.30 -12.95
C ASN A 52 -1.01 -15.88 -14.37
N ALA A 53 -1.13 -15.04 -15.40
CA ALA A 53 -1.09 -15.47 -16.80
C ALA A 53 0.25 -16.12 -17.20
N ARG A 54 1.31 -15.93 -16.41
CA ARG A 54 2.65 -16.52 -16.60
C ARG A 54 2.90 -17.71 -15.65
N GLY A 55 1.87 -18.22 -15.00
CA GLY A 55 1.98 -19.37 -14.08
C GLY A 55 2.61 -19.04 -12.72
N LEU A 56 2.70 -17.75 -12.37
CA LEU A 56 3.18 -17.31 -11.05
C LEU A 56 2.00 -17.03 -10.13
N ASP A 57 2.16 -17.21 -8.81
CA ASP A 57 1.19 -16.72 -7.83
C ASP A 57 1.47 -15.23 -7.53
N GLY A 58 0.79 -14.35 -8.25
CA GLY A 58 0.93 -12.91 -8.08
C GLY A 58 0.44 -12.40 -6.72
N ALA A 59 -0.56 -13.07 -6.12
CA ALA A 59 -1.13 -12.67 -4.84
C ALA A 59 -0.18 -13.00 -3.68
N ALA A 60 0.46 -14.18 -3.71
CA ALA A 60 1.47 -14.56 -2.71
C ALA A 60 2.69 -13.63 -2.70
N ARG A 61 3.00 -13.00 -3.85
CA ARG A 61 4.09 -12.05 -4.03
C ARG A 61 3.80 -10.64 -3.50
N MET A 62 2.57 -10.36 -3.04
CA MET A 62 2.19 -9.03 -2.60
C MET A 62 2.99 -8.58 -1.35
N PRO A 63 3.83 -7.52 -1.46
CA PRO A 63 4.69 -7.09 -0.37
C PRO A 63 3.94 -6.20 0.64
N TRP A 64 2.74 -5.72 0.27
CA TRP A 64 2.02 -4.71 1.03
C TRP A 64 0.93 -5.27 1.93
N PHE A 65 0.71 -4.55 3.02
CA PHE A 65 -0.41 -4.70 3.94
C PHE A 65 -1.33 -3.49 3.82
N PHE A 66 -2.55 -3.72 3.31
CA PHE A 66 -3.56 -2.70 3.02
C PHE A 66 -4.85 -2.98 3.81
N PRO A 67 -4.88 -2.70 5.12
CA PRO A 67 -6.02 -2.98 5.97
C PRO A 67 -7.18 -2.01 5.75
N THR A 68 -8.37 -2.49 6.04
CA THR A 68 -9.56 -1.66 6.28
C THR A 68 -9.42 -0.86 7.58
N PRO A 69 -10.19 0.22 7.76
CA PRO A 69 -10.27 0.94 9.03
C PRO A 69 -10.57 0.04 10.22
N ALA A 70 -11.52 -0.88 10.07
CA ALA A 70 -11.93 -1.80 11.14
C ALA A 70 -10.80 -2.76 11.54
N GLU A 71 -10.11 -3.37 10.56
CA GLU A 71 -8.98 -4.26 10.84
C GLU A 71 -7.83 -3.54 11.57
N TYR A 72 -7.48 -2.33 11.13
CA TYR A 72 -6.38 -1.60 11.76
C TYR A 72 -6.76 -1.03 13.13
N ALA A 73 -8.01 -0.60 13.31
CA ALA A 73 -8.53 -0.18 14.61
C ALA A 73 -8.48 -1.32 15.63
N ALA A 74 -8.99 -2.50 15.26
CA ALA A 74 -8.98 -3.67 16.14
C ALA A 74 -7.56 -4.05 16.58
N LYS A 75 -6.57 -3.93 15.68
CA LYS A 75 -5.15 -4.16 16.02
C LYS A 75 -4.58 -3.14 17.00
N LEU A 76 -4.95 -1.86 16.87
CA LEU A 76 -4.57 -0.82 17.82
C LEU A 76 -5.21 -1.06 19.19
N GLU A 77 -6.51 -1.37 19.22
CA GLU A 77 -7.27 -1.62 20.44
C GLU A 77 -6.76 -2.86 21.20
N ALA A 78 -6.45 -3.93 20.49
CA ALA A 78 -5.83 -5.13 21.06
C ALA A 78 -4.47 -4.82 21.75
N GLN A 79 -3.83 -3.71 21.38
CA GLN A 79 -2.59 -3.22 21.98
C GLN A 79 -2.83 -2.09 22.99
N GLY A 80 -4.06 -1.91 23.49
CA GLY A 80 -4.41 -0.97 24.55
C GLY A 80 -4.47 0.49 24.12
N PHE A 81 -4.55 0.76 22.82
CA PHE A 81 -4.84 2.10 22.33
C PHE A 81 -6.34 2.35 22.30
N ARG A 82 -6.75 3.57 22.66
CA ARG A 82 -8.04 4.12 22.24
C ARG A 82 -7.87 4.74 20.85
N VAL A 83 -8.67 4.31 19.88
CA VAL A 83 -8.67 4.89 18.53
C VAL A 83 -9.48 6.18 18.55
N ASP A 84 -8.81 7.31 18.33
CA ASP A 84 -9.45 8.63 18.32
C ASP A 84 -10.03 8.93 16.92
N SER A 85 -9.39 8.43 15.85
CA SER A 85 -9.93 8.46 14.48
C SER A 85 -9.25 7.41 13.60
N VAL A 86 -9.97 6.88 12.62
CA VAL A 86 -9.44 6.02 11.56
C VAL A 86 -10.32 6.14 10.32
N ALA A 87 -9.72 6.39 9.15
CA ALA A 87 -10.47 6.53 7.90
C ALA A 87 -9.61 6.17 6.68
N LEU A 88 -10.28 5.79 5.59
CA LEU A 88 -9.69 5.74 4.26
C LEU A 88 -9.88 7.08 3.56
N VAL A 89 -8.81 7.58 2.95
CA VAL A 89 -8.78 8.86 2.24
C VAL A 89 -8.28 8.60 0.82
N PRO A 90 -9.15 8.65 -0.20
CA PRO A 90 -8.74 8.60 -1.59
C PRO A 90 -7.78 9.74 -1.91
N ARG A 91 -6.68 9.44 -2.61
CA ARG A 91 -5.70 10.43 -3.05
C ARG A 91 -5.11 10.06 -4.42
N PRO A 92 -5.92 10.15 -5.50
CA PRO A 92 -5.38 10.04 -6.85
C PRO A 92 -4.19 11.01 -6.99
N THR A 93 -3.03 10.48 -7.36
CA THR A 93 -1.79 11.26 -7.38
C THR A 93 -1.16 11.19 -8.77
N PRO A 94 -0.92 12.34 -9.43
CA PRO A 94 -0.21 12.39 -10.71
C PRO A 94 1.17 11.72 -10.62
N LEU A 95 1.58 11.06 -11.70
CA LEU A 95 2.87 10.38 -11.83
C LEU A 95 3.73 11.09 -12.89
N PRO A 96 4.63 12.01 -12.50
CA PRO A 96 5.47 12.74 -13.45
C PRO A 96 6.40 11.84 -14.27
N THR A 97 6.79 10.68 -13.72
CA THR A 97 7.60 9.66 -14.40
C THR A 97 6.77 8.60 -15.12
N GLY A 98 5.45 8.83 -15.20
CA GLY A 98 4.50 7.89 -15.78
C GLY A 98 4.33 6.59 -14.97
N MET A 99 3.47 5.72 -15.47
CA MET A 99 3.23 4.41 -14.83
C MET A 99 4.49 3.54 -14.81
N ARG A 100 5.31 3.59 -15.87
CA ARG A 100 6.57 2.84 -15.93
C ARG A 100 7.52 3.21 -14.79
N GLY A 101 7.73 4.50 -14.54
CA GLY A 101 8.57 4.96 -13.44
C GLY A 101 8.04 4.54 -12.06
N TRP A 102 6.71 4.50 -11.89
CA TRP A 102 6.10 3.97 -10.68
C TRP A 102 6.37 2.47 -10.50
N LEU A 103 6.14 1.67 -11.54
CA LEU A 103 6.35 0.23 -11.51
C LEU A 103 7.82 -0.13 -11.24
N ASP A 104 8.76 0.57 -11.89
CA ASP A 104 10.19 0.36 -11.67
C ASP A 104 10.64 0.73 -10.25
N THR A 105 9.95 1.67 -9.59
CA THR A 105 10.28 2.08 -8.22
C THR A 105 9.67 1.13 -7.19
N PHE A 106 8.40 0.75 -7.35
CA PHE A 106 7.63 0.12 -6.27
C PHE A 106 7.29 -1.35 -6.51
N ALA A 107 7.24 -1.82 -7.77
CA ALA A 107 6.81 -3.19 -8.08
C ALA A 107 7.94 -4.22 -8.01
N ASN A 108 9.20 -3.82 -7.79
CA ASN A 108 10.35 -4.73 -7.76
C ASN A 108 10.15 -5.98 -6.89
N PRO A 109 9.60 -5.90 -5.66
CA PRO A 109 9.37 -7.10 -4.85
C PRO A 109 8.41 -8.12 -5.49
N LEU A 110 7.47 -7.68 -6.35
CA LEU A 110 6.57 -8.58 -7.06
C LEU A 110 7.24 -9.25 -8.26
N LEU A 111 8.25 -8.60 -8.84
CA LEU A 111 8.95 -9.02 -10.05
C LEU A 111 10.22 -9.81 -9.76
N ASP A 112 10.45 -10.21 -8.50
CA ASP A 112 11.61 -11.00 -8.11
C ASP A 112 11.71 -12.29 -8.93
N GLY A 113 12.89 -12.54 -9.49
CA GLY A 113 13.16 -13.64 -10.43
C GLY A 113 12.63 -13.44 -11.87
N ILE A 114 12.19 -12.23 -12.24
CA ILE A 114 11.79 -11.89 -13.62
C ILE A 114 12.72 -10.82 -14.17
N ASP A 115 13.54 -11.17 -15.15
CA ASP A 115 14.61 -10.31 -15.66
C ASP A 115 14.54 -10.06 -17.17
N GLY A 116 15.33 -9.08 -17.62
CA GLY A 116 15.61 -8.84 -19.03
C GLY A 116 14.35 -8.59 -19.88
N PRO A 117 14.29 -9.16 -21.09
CA PRO A 117 13.15 -8.95 -22.00
C PRO A 117 11.80 -9.39 -21.43
N ALA A 118 11.78 -10.42 -20.57
CA ALA A 118 10.55 -10.90 -19.95
C ALA A 118 9.97 -9.85 -18.98
N ARG A 119 10.83 -9.19 -18.20
CA ARG A 119 10.43 -8.09 -17.31
C ARG A 119 9.87 -6.91 -18.10
N ALA A 120 10.53 -6.52 -19.19
CA ALA A 120 10.07 -5.41 -20.04
C ALA A 120 8.68 -5.70 -20.63
N ALA A 121 8.50 -6.88 -21.24
CA ALA A 121 7.21 -7.28 -21.82
C ALA A 121 6.09 -7.37 -20.77
N LEU A 122 6.39 -7.86 -19.57
CA LEU A 122 5.45 -7.89 -18.45
C LEU A 122 5.00 -6.47 -18.08
N LEU A 123 5.95 -5.54 -17.91
CA LEU A 123 5.64 -4.17 -17.53
C LEU A 123 4.86 -3.41 -18.62
N ASP A 124 5.13 -3.69 -19.89
CA ASP A 124 4.37 -3.13 -21.02
C ASP A 124 2.92 -3.62 -21.01
N GLU A 125 2.70 -4.90 -20.74
CA GLU A 125 1.35 -5.48 -20.60
C GLU A 125 0.58 -4.89 -19.41
N VAL A 126 1.24 -4.78 -18.24
CA VAL A 126 0.64 -4.13 -17.07
C VAL A 126 0.25 -2.69 -17.39
N GLN A 127 1.14 -1.93 -18.03
CA GLN A 127 0.85 -0.54 -18.40
C GLN A 127 -0.31 -0.45 -19.41
N ALA A 128 -0.41 -1.36 -20.37
CA ALA A 128 -1.53 -1.41 -21.30
C ALA A 128 -2.87 -1.66 -20.59
N LEU A 129 -2.90 -2.59 -19.62
CA LEU A 129 -4.09 -2.87 -18.81
C LEU A 129 -4.51 -1.70 -17.92
N LEU A 130 -3.57 -0.87 -17.47
CA LEU A 130 -3.82 0.28 -16.61
C LEU A 130 -4.28 1.52 -17.36
N ALA A 131 -3.94 1.64 -18.65
CA ALA A 131 -4.21 2.83 -19.45
C ALA A 131 -5.69 3.27 -19.45
N PRO A 132 -6.70 2.37 -19.55
CA PRO A 132 -8.11 2.79 -19.56
C PRO A 132 -8.58 3.47 -18.28
N SER A 133 -7.95 3.17 -17.13
CA SER A 133 -8.41 3.64 -15.82
C SER A 133 -7.50 4.72 -15.22
N LEU A 134 -6.21 4.70 -15.56
CA LEU A 134 -5.18 5.50 -14.89
C LEU A 134 -4.44 6.48 -15.80
N ARG A 135 -4.77 6.52 -17.10
CA ARG A 135 -4.22 7.50 -18.05
C ARG A 135 -5.35 8.37 -18.62
N ASP A 136 -5.22 9.68 -18.47
CA ASP A 136 -6.18 10.62 -19.06
C ASP A 136 -6.02 10.74 -20.59
N GLN A 137 -6.92 11.47 -21.24
CA GLN A 137 -6.89 11.71 -22.69
C GLN A 137 -5.67 12.51 -23.15
N SER A 138 -5.04 13.26 -22.24
CA SER A 138 -3.81 14.01 -22.48
C SER A 138 -2.55 13.16 -22.29
N GLY A 139 -2.70 11.89 -21.91
CA GLY A 139 -1.59 10.96 -21.69
C GLY A 139 -0.99 11.01 -20.28
N ASN A 140 -1.54 11.80 -19.35
CA ASN A 140 -1.04 11.90 -17.98
C ASN A 140 -1.46 10.68 -17.16
N TRP A 141 -0.51 10.14 -16.40
CA TRP A 141 -0.73 9.01 -15.51
C TRP A 141 -1.05 9.45 -14.09
N SER A 142 -1.94 8.73 -13.42
CA SER A 142 -2.19 8.85 -11.98
C SER A 142 -2.17 7.49 -11.30
N ALA A 143 -1.72 7.43 -10.05
CA ALA A 143 -1.91 6.27 -9.18
C ALA A 143 -3.16 6.47 -8.30
N ASP A 144 -4.00 5.45 -8.22
CA ASP A 144 -5.23 5.36 -7.45
C ASP A 144 -4.94 5.07 -5.95
N TYR A 145 -4.10 5.90 -5.32
CA TYR A 145 -3.80 5.71 -3.90
C TYR A 145 -5.06 5.89 -3.02
N VAL A 146 -5.14 5.06 -1.99
CA VAL A 146 -6.09 5.18 -0.88
C VAL A 146 -5.30 5.07 0.41
N ARG A 147 -5.37 6.10 1.24
CA ARG A 147 -4.58 6.18 2.46
C ARG A 147 -5.43 5.85 3.68
N LEU A 148 -5.02 4.90 4.50
CA LEU A 148 -5.54 4.76 5.85
C LEU A 148 -4.83 5.79 6.73
N ARG A 149 -5.60 6.74 7.27
CA ARG A 149 -5.14 7.74 8.23
C ARG A 149 -5.76 7.42 9.59
N PHE A 150 -4.95 7.43 10.64
CA PHE A 150 -5.42 7.18 11.99
C PHE A 150 -4.73 8.08 13.02
N ALA A 151 -5.43 8.28 14.14
CA ALA A 151 -4.88 8.82 15.37
C ALA A 151 -5.38 7.96 16.53
N ALA A 152 -4.47 7.56 17.41
CA ALA A 152 -4.78 6.76 18.57
C ALA A 152 -3.94 7.20 19.77
N THR A 153 -4.49 7.01 20.96
CA THR A 153 -3.86 7.37 22.24
C THR A 153 -3.73 6.12 23.10
N LEU A 154 -2.53 5.87 23.62
CA LEU A 154 -2.29 4.78 24.56
C LEU A 154 -3.05 5.08 25.85
N ALA A 155 -3.90 4.14 26.30
CA ALA A 155 -4.60 4.29 27.56
C ALA A 155 -3.60 4.51 28.73
N PRO A 156 -4.00 5.23 29.79
CA PRO A 156 -3.15 5.48 30.96
C PRO A 156 -2.61 4.20 31.60
#